data_AF-A0A2I0VXK1-F1
#
_entry.id   AF-A0A2I0VXK1-F1
#
_cell.length_a   1.000
_cell.length_b   1.000
_cell.length_c   1.000
_cell.angle_alpha   90.00
_cell.angle_beta   90.00
_cell.angle_gamma   90.00
#
_symmetry.space_group_name_H-M   'P 1'
#
loop_
_entity.id
_entity.type
_entity.pdbx_description
1 polymer ?
#
loop_
_entity_poly.entity_id
_entity_poly.type
_entity_poly.pdbx_seq_one_letter_code
_entity_poly.pdbx_strand_id
1 'polypeptide(L)'
;MIRFSVDLNGVLKVQNCIESHNHELARPEDQCFLRFYRNITDEKAFVLKSIMKARIRIIDAFTYLDDEVRGRENVGFSKRDAYNYVQKEKRAKIENGNTTSLIELFKDRANDDNMFV
;
A
#
# COMPACT_ATOMS: atom_id res chain seq x y z
N MET A 1 -19.44 6.69 15.77
CA MET A 1 -18.22 6.36 16.54
C MET A 1 -18.53 5.27 17.56
N ILE A 2 -17.77 4.17 17.58
CA ILE A 2 -17.93 3.09 18.58
C ILE A 2 -16.93 3.33 19.71
N ARG A 3 -17.40 3.36 20.95
CA ARG A 3 -16.57 3.43 22.16
C ARG A 3 -16.43 2.04 22.76
N PHE A 4 -15.21 1.65 23.06
CA PHE A 4 -14.89 0.39 23.71
C PHE A 4 -14.38 0.64 25.13
N SER A 5 -14.67 -0.29 26.03
CA SER A 5 -14.12 -0.34 27.38
C SER A 5 -13.48 -1.72 27.59
N VAL A 6 -12.36 -1.77 28.28
CA VAL A 6 -11.73 -3.03 28.69
C VAL A 6 -12.14 -3.31 30.12
N ASP A 7 -12.66 -4.50 30.39
CA ASP A 7 -13.00 -4.90 31.76
C ASP A 7 -11.78 -5.39 32.55
N LEU A 8 -11.98 -5.66 33.85
CA LEU A 8 -10.92 -6.12 34.75
C LEU A 8 -10.27 -7.45 34.32
N ASN A 9 -10.94 -8.22 33.47
CA ASN A 9 -10.44 -9.49 32.93
C ASN A 9 -9.75 -9.30 31.56
N GLY A 10 -9.61 -8.06 31.08
CA GLY A 10 -8.99 -7.75 29.79
C GLY A 10 -9.92 -7.92 28.59
N VAL A 11 -11.22 -8.14 28.80
CA VAL A 11 -12.17 -8.34 27.69
C VAL A 11 -12.63 -6.98 27.15
N LEU A 12 -12.49 -6.78 25.84
CA LEU A 12 -13.03 -5.61 25.15
C LEU A 12 -14.55 -5.72 25.03
N LYS A 13 -15.27 -4.74 25.59
CA LYS A 13 -16.72 -4.61 25.46
C LYS A 13 -17.07 -3.33 24.73
N VAL A 14 -18.04 -3.41 23.83
CA VAL A 14 -18.64 -2.22 23.21
C VAL A 14 -19.46 -1.50 24.27
N GLN A 15 -19.09 -0.27 24.60
CA GLN A 15 -19.77 0.53 25.61
C GLN A 15 -20.88 1.37 25.01
N ASN A 16 -20.61 2.01 23.87
CA ASN A 16 -21.58 2.88 23.19
C ASN A 16 -21.33 2.93 21.67
N CYS A 17 -22.41 2.98 20.89
CA CYS A 17 -22.40 3.37 19.49
C CYS A 17 -23.02 4.75 19.35
N ILE A 18 -22.21 5.75 19.03
CA ILE A 18 -22.69 7.11 18.75
C ILE A 18 -22.94 7.22 17.25
N GLU A 19 -24.21 7.29 16.87
CA GLU A 19 -24.63 7.42 15.46
C GLU A 19 -24.74 8.88 14.99
N SER A 20 -24.94 9.83 15.92
CA SER A 20 -24.97 11.25 15.58
C SER A 20 -23.56 11.80 15.37
N HIS A 21 -23.30 12.33 14.18
CA HIS A 21 -22.04 12.97 13.81
C HIS A 21 -22.24 14.47 13.62
N ASN A 22 -21.22 15.28 13.93
CA ASN A 22 -21.20 16.72 13.67
C ASN A 22 -20.61 17.06 12.28
N HIS A 23 -20.39 16.05 11.45
CA HIS A 23 -19.87 16.14 10.09
C HIS A 23 -20.45 15.01 9.25
N GLU A 24 -20.38 15.13 7.92
CA GLU A 24 -20.77 14.05 7.01
C GLU A 24 -19.85 12.83 7.18
N LEU A 25 -20.41 11.63 7.08
CA LEU A 25 -19.60 10.41 7.01
C LEU A 25 -18.79 10.37 5.70
N ALA A 26 -17.66 9.67 5.74
CA ALA A 26 -16.82 9.50 4.55
C ALA A 26 -17.63 8.86 3.42
N ARG A 27 -17.54 9.46 2.23
CA ARG A 27 -18.22 8.96 1.05
C ARG A 27 -17.52 7.70 0.51
N PRO A 28 -18.19 6.89 -0.33
CA PRO A 28 -17.56 5.74 -0.97
C PRO A 28 -16.25 6.11 -1.70
N GLU A 29 -16.23 7.26 -2.38
CA GLU A 29 -15.06 7.83 -3.04
C GLU A 29 -13.88 8.14 -2.11
N ASP A 30 -14.16 8.42 -0.83
CA ASP A 30 -13.16 8.72 0.19
C ASP A 30 -12.67 7.48 0.95
N GLN A 31 -13.21 6.29 0.66
CA GLN A 31 -12.83 5.06 1.38
C GLN A 31 -11.33 4.81 1.30
N CYS A 32 -10.69 5.12 0.17
CA CYS A 32 -9.25 4.97 0.00
C CYS A 32 -8.40 5.83 0.97
N PHE A 33 -8.99 6.79 1.69
CA PHE A 33 -8.31 7.58 2.72
C PHE A 33 -8.53 7.02 4.14
N LEU A 34 -9.54 6.17 4.34
CA LEU A 34 -9.78 5.51 5.62
C LEU A 34 -8.74 4.42 5.85
N ARG A 35 -8.12 4.40 7.05
CA ARG A 35 -7.05 3.45 7.37
C ARG A 35 -7.49 1.98 7.22
N PHE A 36 -8.74 1.67 7.58
CA PHE A 36 -9.28 0.32 7.50
C PHE A 36 -9.52 -0.16 6.06
N TYR A 37 -9.76 0.77 5.14
CA TYR A 37 -10.03 0.45 3.75
C TYR A 37 -8.77 0.47 2.89
N ARG A 38 -7.67 1.06 3.37
CA ARG A 38 -6.34 1.07 2.73
C ARG A 38 -5.63 -0.29 2.83
N ASN A 39 -6.17 -1.29 2.14
CA ASN A 39 -5.55 -2.61 2.05
C ASN A 39 -5.08 -2.90 0.62
N ILE A 40 -3.81 -3.27 0.48
CA ILE A 40 -3.26 -3.77 -0.78
C ILE A 40 -3.36 -5.28 -0.73
N THR A 41 -4.32 -5.83 -1.46
CA THR A 41 -4.52 -7.29 -1.58
C THR A 41 -3.35 -7.93 -2.31
N ASP A 42 -3.19 -9.25 -2.17
CA ASP A 42 -2.08 -9.99 -2.78
C ASP A 42 -2.10 -9.91 -4.31
N GLU A 43 -3.28 -9.83 -4.94
CA GLU A 43 -3.43 -9.68 -6.38
C GLU A 43 -2.92 -8.31 -6.85
N LYS A 44 -3.35 -7.24 -6.17
CA LYS A 44 -2.91 -5.86 -6.50
C LYS A 44 -1.42 -5.67 -6.19
N ALA A 45 -0.93 -6.29 -5.11
CA ALA A 45 0.48 -6.36 -4.79
C ALA A 45 1.28 -7.07 -5.90
N PHE A 46 0.77 -8.18 -6.44
CA PHE A 46 1.39 -8.90 -7.54
C PHE A 46 1.52 -8.03 -8.80
N VAL A 47 0.47 -7.27 -9.15
CA VAL A 47 0.52 -6.31 -10.26
C VAL A 47 1.58 -5.25 -10.01
N LEU A 48 1.60 -4.62 -8.83
CA LEU A 48 2.62 -3.63 -8.47
C LEU A 48 4.04 -4.19 -8.55
N LYS A 49 4.27 -5.43 -8.09
CA LYS A 49 5.58 -6.10 -8.19
C LYS A 49 5.98 -6.41 -9.62
N SER A 50 5.03 -6.86 -10.44
CA SER A 50 5.28 -7.21 -11.85
C SER A 50 5.65 -5.97 -12.65
N ILE A 51 4.92 -4.87 -12.47
CA ILE A 51 5.19 -3.60 -13.15
C ILE A 51 6.51 -2.97 -12.66
N MET A 52 6.83 -3.10 -11.37
CA MET A 52 8.16 -2.74 -10.85
C MET A 52 9.28 -3.55 -11.51
N LYS A 53 9.13 -4.88 -11.66
CA LYS A 53 10.12 -5.74 -12.32
C LYS A 53 10.31 -5.36 -13.80
N ALA A 54 9.22 -4.98 -14.48
CA ALA A 54 9.24 -4.46 -15.84
C ALA A 54 9.80 -3.02 -15.95
N ARG A 55 10.23 -2.41 -14.83
CA ARG A 55 10.81 -1.05 -14.76
C ARG A 55 9.88 0.07 -15.23
N ILE A 56 8.58 -0.21 -15.28
CA ILE A 56 7.54 0.77 -15.58
C ILE A 56 7.28 1.62 -14.32
N ARG A 57 6.82 2.86 -14.51
CA ARG A 57 6.60 3.77 -13.38
C ARG A 57 5.42 3.28 -12.53
N ILE A 58 5.53 3.46 -11.22
CA ILE A 58 4.48 3.08 -10.25
C ILE A 58 3.16 3.81 -10.54
N ILE A 59 3.23 5.04 -11.08
CA ILE A 59 2.04 5.78 -11.48
C ILE A 59 1.27 5.07 -12.60
N ASP A 60 1.98 4.48 -13.58
CA ASP A 60 1.37 3.76 -14.67
C ASP A 60 0.75 2.45 -14.14
N ALA A 61 1.39 1.80 -13.16
CA ALA A 61 0.83 0.65 -12.43
C ALA A 61 -0.48 0.99 -11.72
N PHE A 62 -0.50 2.14 -11.04
CA PHE A 62 -1.69 2.60 -10.34
C PHE A 62 -2.81 2.94 -11.32
N THR A 63 -2.50 3.64 -12.41
CA THR A 63 -3.48 3.95 -13.46
C THR A 63 -4.04 2.68 -14.10
N TYR A 64 -3.19 1.67 -14.36
CA TYR A 64 -3.68 0.37 -14.83
C TYR A 64 -4.68 -0.27 -13.86
N LEU A 65 -4.39 -0.26 -12.56
CA LEU A 65 -5.30 -0.81 -11.55
C LEU A 65 -6.60 0.00 -11.46
N ASP A 66 -6.51 1.33 -11.55
CA ASP A 66 -7.64 2.26 -11.60
C ASP A 66 -8.57 1.94 -12.79
N ASP A 67 -7.99 1.75 -13.97
CA ASP A 67 -8.72 1.36 -15.19
C ASP A 67 -9.35 -0.04 -15.06
N GLU A 68 -8.63 -1.01 -14.48
CA GLU A 68 -9.10 -2.39 -14.29
C GLU A 68 -10.34 -2.46 -13.38
N VAL A 69 -10.33 -1.69 -12.28
CA VAL A 69 -11.46 -1.61 -11.34
C VAL A 69 -12.47 -0.51 -11.70
N ARG A 70 -12.32 0.12 -12.88
CA ARG A 70 -13.20 1.16 -13.44
C ARG A 70 -13.41 2.36 -12.51
N GLY A 71 -12.37 2.77 -11.79
CA GLY A 71 -12.45 3.93 -10.92
C GLY A 71 -11.56 3.83 -9.70
N ARG A 72 -11.05 4.99 -9.30
CA ARG A 72 -10.01 5.11 -8.28
C ARG A 72 -10.52 4.75 -6.90
N GLU A 73 -11.79 5.05 -6.67
CA GLU A 73 -12.55 4.70 -5.48
C GLU A 73 -12.57 3.18 -5.24
N ASN A 74 -12.54 2.38 -6.32
CA ASN A 74 -12.59 0.91 -6.26
C ASN A 74 -11.20 0.27 -6.11
N VAL A 75 -10.12 1.05 -6.23
CA VAL A 75 -8.74 0.55 -6.07
C VAL A 75 -8.49 0.14 -4.62
N GLY A 76 -9.14 0.76 -3.65
CA GLY A 76 -9.02 0.41 -2.22
C GLY A 76 -7.70 0.87 -1.58
N PHE A 77 -6.87 1.65 -2.26
CA PHE A 77 -5.73 2.33 -1.66
C PHE A 77 -5.32 3.54 -2.49
N SER A 78 -4.56 4.45 -1.88
CA SER A 78 -4.12 5.67 -2.57
C SER A 78 -2.88 5.44 -3.42
N LYS A 79 -2.62 6.35 -4.38
CA LYS A 79 -1.35 6.39 -5.13
C LYS A 79 -0.13 6.35 -4.19
N ARG A 80 -0.22 7.07 -3.06
CA ARG A 80 0.85 7.14 -2.07
C ARG A 80 1.09 5.78 -1.39
N ASP A 81 0.04 5.01 -1.14
CA ASP A 81 0.16 3.68 -0.57
C ASP A 81 0.90 2.73 -1.53
N ALA A 82 0.63 2.83 -2.84
CA ALA A 82 1.38 2.08 -3.86
C ALA A 82 2.88 2.44 -3.85
N TYR A 83 3.22 3.73 -3.80
CA TYR A 83 4.61 4.17 -3.67
C TYR A 83 5.26 3.64 -2.39
N ASN A 84 4.57 3.74 -1.25
CA ASN A 84 5.07 3.26 0.03
C ASN A 84 5.32 1.75 0.00
N TYR A 85 4.40 0.99 -0.60
CA TYR A 85 4.52 -0.46 -0.77
C TYR A 85 5.77 -0.82 -1.59
N VAL A 86 5.91 -0.23 -2.77
CA VAL A 86 7.06 -0.50 -3.65
C VAL A 86 8.38 -0.07 -2.99
N GLN A 87 8.39 1.05 -2.27
CA GLN A 87 9.58 1.46 -1.51
C GLN A 87 9.92 0.48 -0.39
N LYS A 88 8.91 -0.07 0.30
CA LYS A 88 9.12 -1.11 1.31
C LYS A 88 9.73 -2.37 0.68
N GLU A 89 9.23 -2.82 -0.47
CA GLU A 89 9.78 -3.96 -1.21
C GLU A 89 11.23 -3.71 -1.67
N LYS A 90 11.53 -2.51 -2.17
CA LYS A 90 12.89 -2.12 -2.55
C LYS A 90 13.85 -2.12 -1.36
N ARG A 91 13.41 -1.58 -0.22
CA ARG A 91 14.21 -1.60 1.01
C ARG A 91 14.42 -3.02 1.54
N ALA A 92 13.42 -3.89 1.44
CA ALA A 92 13.55 -5.27 1.89
C ALA A 92 14.63 -6.04 1.11
N LYS A 93 14.87 -5.69 -0.17
CA LYS A 93 15.99 -6.24 -0.96
C LYS A 93 17.37 -5.73 -0.53
N ILE A 94 17.42 -4.55 0.07
CA ILE A 94 18.65 -3.96 0.61
C ILE A 94 18.70 -4.34 2.09
N GLU A 95 19.19 -5.55 2.36
CA GLU A 95 19.21 -6.15 3.69
C GLU A 95 19.82 -5.18 4.73
N ASN A 96 18.97 -4.62 5.59
CA ASN A 96 19.30 -3.68 6.69
C ASN A 96 20.30 -2.54 6.37
N GLY A 97 20.39 -2.09 5.11
CA GLY A 97 21.33 -1.04 4.73
C GLY A 97 22.80 -1.49 4.67
N ASN A 98 23.04 -2.80 4.55
CA ASN A 98 24.36 -3.34 4.30
C ASN A 98 24.87 -2.87 2.93
N THR A 99 26.02 -2.20 2.92
CA THR A 99 26.69 -1.73 1.69
C THR A 99 27.01 -2.89 0.74
N THR A 100 27.25 -4.10 1.26
CA THR A 100 27.52 -5.29 0.45
C THR A 100 26.31 -5.69 -0.39
N SER A 101 25.11 -5.74 0.21
CA SER A 101 23.87 -6.05 -0.52
C SER A 101 23.54 -4.99 -1.57
N LEU A 102 23.90 -3.72 -1.32
CA LEU A 102 23.81 -2.64 -2.32
C LEU A 102 24.79 -2.85 -3.48
N ILE A 103 26.03 -3.25 -3.21
CA ILE A 103 27.03 -3.54 -4.25
C ILE A 103 26.59 -4.73 -5.11
N GLU A 104 26.09 -5.80 -4.49
CA GLU A 104 25.54 -6.96 -5.21
C GLU A 104 24.35 -6.56 -6.09
N LEU A 105 23.40 -5.79 -5.55
CA LEU A 105 22.26 -5.27 -6.32
C LEU A 105 22.70 -4.45 -7.54
N PHE A 106 23.74 -3.63 -7.42
CA PHE A 106 24.26 -2.85 -8.55
C PHE A 106 25.00 -3.74 -9.56
N LYS A 107 25.74 -4.75 -9.12
CA LYS A 107 26.39 -5.72 -10.01
C LYS A 107 25.36 -6.53 -10.81
N ASP A 108 24.34 -7.05 -10.13
CA ASP A 108 23.25 -7.78 -10.78
C ASP A 108 22.55 -6.89 -11.81
N ARG A 109 22.32 -5.62 -11.45
CA ARG A 109 21.71 -4.66 -12.36
C ARG A 109 22.59 -4.32 -13.57
N ALA A 110 23.90 -4.25 -13.40
CA ALA A 110 24.85 -4.06 -14.49
C ALA A 110 24.88 -5.25 -15.46
N ASN A 111 24.71 -6.47 -14.93
CA ASN A 111 24.65 -7.69 -15.74
C ASN A 111 23.33 -7.80 -16.53
N ASP A 112 22.21 -7.39 -15.92
CA ASP A 112 20.88 -7.50 -16.53
C ASP A 112 20.54 -6.36 -17.50
N ASP A 113 21.20 -5.21 -17.39
CA ASP A 113 20.92 -4.02 -18.17
C ASP A 113 22.19 -3.42 -18.77
N ASN A 114 22.37 -3.67 -20.07
CA ASN A 114 23.50 -3.15 -20.84
C ASN A 114 23.57 -1.62 -20.90
N MET A 115 22.52 -0.90 -20.47
CA MET A 115 22.48 0.56 -20.38
C MET A 115 22.73 1.10 -18.96
N PHE A 116 23.03 0.22 -18.00
CA PHE A 116 23.35 0.61 -16.64
C PHE A 116 24.82 1.10 -16.57
N VAL A 117 24.98 2.43 -16.44
CA VAL A 117 26.28 3.14 -16.35
C VAL A 117 26.64 3.38 -14.90
#